data_AF-A0A8C5ASE3-F1
#
_entry.id   AF-A0A8C5ASE3-F1
#
_cell.length_a   1.000
_cell.length_b   1.000
_cell.length_c   1.000
_cell.angle_alpha   90.00
_cell.angle_beta   90.00
_cell.angle_gamma   90.00
#
_symmetry.space_group_name_H-M   'P 1'
#
loop_
_entity.id
_entity.type
_entity.pdbx_description
1 polymer ?
#
loop_
_entity_poly.entity_id
_entity_poly.type
_entity_poly.pdbx_seq_one_letter_code
_entity_poly.pdbx_strand_id
1 'polypeptide(L)'
;MSDTLDPSRSPDLPEPIGSVGVVASLHKVPDGYQVVAQTTDGGDADLWKDGLFKSKVTRYLCFTRKNQDSVVVDMKFIDLRDAMPMGFTPVLETLDTKEPALRKRRLCVKICPRASAQTVLYDIQVMGRSKLPRTHYNCIGELNNMSIWYSAGDLPPTQRGLPSIANKTKTSTASPATSAATRPHFEHQASGSYALSVSIQLQHREKHCPLTFH
;
A
#
# COMPACT_ATOMS: atom_id res chain seq x y z
N MET A 1 3.61 18.67 -42.19
CA MET A 1 3.45 19.12 -40.79
C MET A 1 3.95 17.97 -39.93
N SER A 2 5.23 18.05 -39.57
CA SER A 2 5.90 17.05 -38.74
C SER A 2 5.64 17.42 -37.28
N ASP A 3 4.83 16.63 -36.59
CA ASP A 3 4.63 16.75 -35.15
C ASP A 3 5.98 16.60 -34.46
N THR A 4 6.50 17.72 -33.97
CA THR A 4 7.66 17.74 -33.09
C THR A 4 7.17 17.23 -31.74
N LEU A 5 7.43 15.96 -31.45
CA LEU A 5 7.20 15.39 -30.11
C LEU A 5 8.04 16.21 -29.12
N ASP A 6 7.36 16.97 -28.27
CA ASP A 6 7.96 17.72 -27.18
C ASP A 6 8.71 16.77 -26.23
N PRO A 7 10.05 16.84 -26.15
CA PRO A 7 10.85 15.96 -25.31
C PRO A 7 10.68 16.23 -23.80
N SER A 8 9.91 17.25 -23.40
CA SER A 8 9.63 17.58 -22.00
C SER A 8 8.39 16.89 -21.43
N ARG A 9 7.56 16.25 -22.27
CA ARG A 9 6.42 15.48 -21.78
C ARG A 9 6.91 14.14 -21.26
N SER A 10 7.22 14.08 -19.95
CA SER A 10 7.32 12.81 -19.24
C SER A 10 6.10 11.96 -19.61
N PRO A 11 6.26 10.67 -19.97
CA PRO A 11 5.10 9.82 -20.24
C PRO A 11 4.10 9.98 -19.10
N ASP A 12 2.81 10.13 -19.41
CA ASP A 12 1.75 10.25 -18.41
C ASP A 12 1.71 8.93 -17.62
N LEU A 13 2.56 8.83 -16.58
CA LEU A 13 2.69 7.65 -15.75
C LEU A 13 1.36 7.45 -15.02
N PRO A 14 0.89 6.19 -14.90
CA PRO A 14 -0.33 5.93 -14.15
C PRO A 14 -0.14 6.36 -12.70
N GLU A 15 -1.25 6.61 -12.02
CA GLU A 15 -1.21 6.88 -10.59
C GLU A 15 -0.50 5.73 -9.85
N PRO A 16 0.38 6.01 -8.88
CA PRO A 16 1.09 4.97 -8.14
C PRO A 16 0.13 4.04 -7.37
N ILE A 17 0.58 2.81 -7.14
CA ILE A 17 -0.14 1.86 -6.29
C ILE A 17 -0.07 2.35 -4.85
N GLY A 18 -1.23 2.57 -4.25
CA GLY A 18 -1.37 3.05 -2.87
C GLY A 18 -1.54 1.93 -1.84
N SER A 19 -2.04 0.77 -2.26
CA SER A 19 -2.18 -0.41 -1.40
C SER A 19 -2.29 -1.68 -2.24
N VAL A 20 -1.85 -2.80 -1.67
CA VAL A 20 -1.93 -4.16 -2.24
C VAL A 20 -2.56 -5.09 -1.21
N GLY A 21 -3.38 -6.02 -1.69
CA GLY A 21 -3.97 -7.08 -0.88
C GLY A 21 -4.18 -8.36 -1.69
N VAL A 22 -4.90 -9.29 -1.08
CA VAL A 22 -5.32 -10.55 -1.70
C VAL A 22 -6.83 -10.69 -1.52
N VAL A 23 -7.53 -11.20 -2.51
CA VAL A 23 -8.95 -11.56 -2.42
C VAL A 23 -9.14 -13.05 -2.68
N ALA A 24 -10.14 -13.65 -2.04
CA ALA A 24 -10.53 -15.02 -2.29
C ALA A 24 -11.44 -15.14 -3.52
N SER A 25 -12.33 -14.16 -3.73
CA SER A 25 -13.33 -14.18 -4.81
C SER A 25 -13.23 -12.99 -5.75
N LEU A 26 -13.26 -13.26 -7.06
CA LEU A 26 -13.36 -12.23 -8.11
C LEU A 26 -14.69 -11.47 -8.11
N HIS A 27 -15.70 -11.95 -7.37
CA HIS A 27 -17.01 -11.31 -7.27
C HIS A 27 -17.17 -10.42 -6.02
N LYS A 28 -16.20 -10.45 -5.11
CA LYS A 28 -16.23 -9.70 -3.83
C LYS A 28 -15.04 -8.76 -3.71
N VAL A 29 -14.57 -8.25 -4.84
CA VAL A 29 -13.45 -7.30 -4.88
C VAL A 29 -13.86 -6.00 -4.19
N PRO A 30 -13.10 -5.50 -3.20
CA PRO A 30 -13.40 -4.23 -2.57
C PRO A 30 -13.43 -3.07 -3.58
N ASP A 31 -14.30 -2.10 -3.34
CA ASP A 31 -14.46 -0.95 -4.23
C ASP A 31 -13.15 -0.22 -4.50
N GLY A 32 -12.86 0.03 -5.78
CA GLY A 32 -11.66 0.73 -6.21
C GLY A 32 -10.38 -0.12 -6.21
N TYR A 33 -10.45 -1.41 -5.89
CA TYR A 33 -9.36 -2.35 -6.15
C TYR A 33 -9.47 -2.94 -7.56
N GLN A 34 -8.32 -3.09 -8.21
CA GLN A 34 -8.14 -3.84 -9.44
C GLN A 34 -7.56 -5.21 -9.07
N VAL A 35 -8.07 -6.28 -9.68
CA VAL A 35 -7.57 -7.65 -9.44
C VAL A 35 -6.69 -8.09 -10.59
N VAL A 36 -5.56 -8.72 -10.27
CA VAL A 36 -4.74 -9.46 -11.22
C VAL A 36 -5.29 -10.87 -11.30
N ALA A 37 -6.38 -11.03 -12.06
CA ALA A 37 -7.11 -12.29 -12.18
C ALA A 37 -6.50 -13.23 -13.22
N GLN A 38 -5.71 -12.69 -14.15
CA GLN A 38 -5.09 -13.44 -15.22
C GLN A 38 -3.58 -13.20 -15.29
N THR A 39 -2.87 -14.23 -15.72
CA THR A 39 -1.48 -14.10 -16.12
C THR A 39 -1.37 -13.27 -17.40
N THR A 40 -0.19 -12.75 -17.70
CA THR A 40 0.04 -11.95 -18.91
C THR A 40 -0.25 -12.67 -20.23
N ASP A 41 -0.40 -14.00 -20.20
CA ASP A 41 -0.78 -14.85 -21.33
C ASP A 41 -2.22 -15.40 -21.24
N GLY A 42 -3.04 -14.85 -20.35
CA GLY A 42 -4.48 -15.11 -20.27
C GLY A 42 -4.88 -16.33 -19.44
N GLY A 43 -3.94 -17.00 -18.77
CA GLY A 43 -4.24 -18.07 -17.81
C GLY A 43 -4.80 -17.54 -16.49
N ASP A 44 -5.38 -18.41 -15.67
CA ASP A 44 -5.88 -18.06 -14.32
C ASP A 44 -4.72 -17.74 -13.38
N ALA A 45 -4.76 -16.57 -12.72
CA ALA A 45 -3.70 -16.11 -11.81
C ALA A 45 -3.96 -16.47 -10.33
N ASP A 46 -4.59 -17.61 -10.08
CA ASP A 46 -4.79 -18.13 -8.73
C ASP A 46 -3.46 -18.52 -8.08
N LEU A 47 -3.07 -17.78 -7.05
CA LEU A 47 -1.82 -17.97 -6.33
C LEU A 47 -1.86 -19.12 -5.32
N TRP A 48 -3.02 -19.73 -5.11
CA TRP A 48 -3.18 -20.83 -4.18
C TRP A 48 -2.97 -22.17 -4.86
N LYS A 49 -2.09 -23.00 -4.28
CA LYS A 49 -1.90 -24.38 -4.72
C LYS A 49 -2.80 -25.32 -3.92
N ASP A 50 -3.81 -25.87 -4.58
CA ASP A 50 -4.71 -26.86 -3.99
C ASP A 50 -3.98 -28.18 -3.65
N GLY A 51 -4.58 -28.94 -2.73
CA GLY A 51 -4.14 -30.29 -2.40
C GLY A 51 -5.04 -31.33 -3.09
N LEU A 52 -4.49 -32.52 -3.37
CA LEU A 52 -5.16 -33.59 -4.13
C LEU A 52 -6.49 -34.07 -3.52
N PHE A 53 -6.74 -33.81 -2.23
CA PHE A 53 -7.97 -34.20 -1.51
C PHE A 53 -8.59 -33.03 -0.72
N LYS A 54 -8.35 -31.79 -1.14
CA LYS A 54 -8.89 -30.59 -0.47
C LYS A 54 -9.82 -29.83 -1.41
N SER A 55 -10.80 -29.14 -0.83
CA SER A 55 -11.63 -28.19 -1.56
C SER A 55 -10.77 -27.12 -2.22
N LYS A 56 -11.20 -26.69 -3.41
CA LYS A 56 -10.56 -25.59 -4.15
C LYS A 56 -10.58 -24.33 -3.29
N VAL A 57 -9.44 -23.69 -3.17
CA VAL A 57 -9.29 -22.37 -2.56
C VAL A 57 -8.58 -21.49 -3.57
N THR A 58 -9.13 -20.30 -3.81
CA THR A 58 -8.56 -19.34 -4.75
C THR A 58 -8.00 -18.13 -4.02
N ARG A 59 -6.91 -17.56 -4.53
CA ARG A 59 -6.30 -16.32 -4.04
C ARG A 59 -5.77 -15.49 -5.20
N TYR A 60 -6.26 -14.28 -5.34
CA TYR A 60 -5.82 -13.34 -6.37
C TYR A 60 -5.22 -12.09 -5.75
N LEU A 61 -4.11 -11.62 -6.32
CA LEU A 61 -3.57 -10.31 -5.96
C LEU A 61 -4.55 -9.22 -6.41
N CYS A 62 -4.68 -8.19 -5.58
CA CYS A 62 -5.40 -6.99 -5.95
C CYS A 62 -4.67 -5.77 -5.42
N PHE A 63 -4.89 -4.63 -6.05
CA PHE A 63 -4.26 -3.38 -5.63
C PHE A 63 -5.16 -2.19 -5.96
N THR A 64 -4.94 -1.06 -5.30
CA THR A 64 -5.67 0.18 -5.55
C THR A 64 -4.72 1.35 -5.73
N ARG A 65 -5.15 2.31 -6.55
CA ARG A 65 -4.48 3.60 -6.79
C ARG A 65 -5.26 4.77 -6.20
N LYS A 66 -6.37 4.51 -5.50
CA LYS A 66 -7.22 5.58 -4.93
C LYS A 66 -6.61 6.24 -3.68
N ASN A 67 -5.59 5.65 -3.07
CA ASN A 67 -4.95 6.22 -1.88
C ASN A 67 -3.95 7.31 -2.30
N GLN A 68 -4.28 8.56 -2.01
CA GLN A 68 -3.46 9.72 -2.38
C GLN A 68 -2.38 10.04 -1.33
N ASP A 69 -2.55 9.59 -0.09
CA ASP A 69 -1.67 9.95 1.02
C ASP A 69 -0.48 9.00 1.15
N SER A 70 -0.61 7.77 0.67
CA SER A 70 0.40 6.73 0.82
C SER A 70 0.59 5.93 -0.46
N VAL A 71 1.83 5.50 -0.66
CA VAL A 71 2.24 4.73 -1.84
C VAL A 71 3.04 3.50 -1.42
N VAL A 72 2.89 2.43 -2.20
CA VAL A 72 3.66 1.21 -2.06
C VAL A 72 5.00 1.41 -2.74
N VAL A 73 6.07 1.16 -2.00
CA VAL A 73 7.45 1.39 -2.46
C VAL A 73 8.25 0.11 -2.60
N ASP A 74 7.80 -0.99 -1.99
CA ASP A 74 8.39 -2.31 -2.19
C ASP A 74 7.41 -3.43 -1.80
N MET A 75 7.61 -4.61 -2.38
CA MET A 75 6.87 -5.84 -2.10
C MET A 75 7.82 -7.04 -2.05
N LYS A 76 7.62 -7.94 -1.10
CA LYS A 76 8.44 -9.15 -0.96
C LYS A 76 7.61 -10.34 -0.50
N PHE A 77 8.02 -11.54 -0.91
CA PHE A 77 7.63 -12.75 -0.20
C PHE A 77 8.69 -13.11 0.83
N ILE A 78 8.22 -13.49 2.02
CA ILE A 78 9.06 -14.09 3.06
C ILE A 78 8.45 -15.42 3.51
N ASP A 79 9.27 -16.34 3.99
CA ASP A 79 8.74 -17.57 4.55
C ASP A 79 8.02 -17.27 5.88
N LEU A 80 7.13 -18.18 6.29
CA LEU A 80 6.29 -17.96 7.49
C LEU A 80 7.12 -17.80 8.78
N ARG A 81 8.30 -18.42 8.82
CA ARG A 81 9.20 -18.44 9.98
C ARG A 81 10.21 -17.30 9.98
N ASP A 82 10.39 -16.64 8.84
CA ASP A 82 11.37 -15.57 8.71
C ASP A 82 10.96 -14.36 9.54
N ALA A 83 11.97 -13.61 10.01
CA ALA A 83 11.72 -12.33 10.66
C ALA A 83 11.09 -11.33 9.67
N MET A 84 10.18 -10.49 10.17
CA MET A 84 9.58 -9.43 9.35
C MET A 84 10.67 -8.40 8.98
N PRO A 85 10.88 -8.09 7.69
CA PRO A 85 11.83 -7.06 7.30
C PRO A 85 11.39 -5.67 7.83
N MET A 86 12.37 -4.83 8.18
CA MET A 86 12.10 -3.50 8.73
C MET A 86 11.27 -2.65 7.77
N GLY A 87 10.20 -2.05 8.29
CA GLY A 87 9.30 -1.17 7.53
C GLY A 87 8.29 -1.91 6.64
N PHE A 88 8.28 -3.24 6.64
CA PHE A 88 7.27 -4.03 5.93
C PHE A 88 6.13 -4.43 6.86
N THR A 89 4.93 -4.52 6.30
CA THR A 89 3.74 -5.06 6.95
C THR A 89 3.25 -6.28 6.16
N PRO A 90 2.88 -7.39 6.81
CA PRO A 90 2.36 -8.55 6.11
C PRO A 90 0.91 -8.36 5.68
N VAL A 91 0.57 -8.89 4.50
CA VAL A 91 -0.81 -9.16 4.07
C VAL A 91 -1.19 -10.55 4.60
N LEU A 92 -1.83 -10.58 5.77
CA LEU A 92 -2.13 -11.82 6.49
C LEU A 92 -3.42 -12.48 6.01
N GLU A 93 -4.42 -11.67 5.69
CA GLU A 93 -5.77 -12.11 5.40
C GLU A 93 -6.25 -11.56 4.06
N THR A 94 -7.21 -12.25 3.46
CA THR A 94 -7.94 -11.77 2.29
C THR A 94 -8.80 -10.57 2.66
N LEU A 95 -8.89 -9.59 1.76
CA LEU A 95 -9.65 -8.38 2.03
C LEU A 95 -11.15 -8.66 2.15
N ASP A 96 -11.66 -9.62 1.38
CA ASP A 96 -13.07 -9.95 1.20
C ASP A 96 -13.60 -10.96 2.22
N THR A 97 -12.85 -12.02 2.52
CA THR A 97 -13.32 -13.11 3.41
C THR A 97 -12.61 -13.21 4.74
N LYS A 98 -11.54 -12.43 4.97
CA LYS A 98 -10.69 -12.50 6.18
C LYS A 98 -10.06 -13.88 6.41
N GLU A 99 -9.94 -14.68 5.36
CA GLU A 99 -9.24 -15.96 5.41
C GLU A 99 -7.74 -15.76 5.21
N PRO A 100 -6.86 -16.72 5.57
CA PRO A 100 -5.43 -16.60 5.30
C PRO A 100 -5.13 -16.25 3.84
N ALA A 101 -4.36 -15.18 3.62
CA ALA A 101 -4.07 -14.65 2.29
C ALA A 101 -3.24 -15.64 1.46
N LEU A 102 -2.23 -16.27 2.09
CA LEU A 102 -1.32 -17.22 1.47
C LEU A 102 -0.93 -18.32 2.48
N ARG A 103 -0.55 -19.51 2.00
CA ARG A 103 -0.30 -20.67 2.87
C ARG A 103 1.17 -20.96 3.17
N LYS A 104 2.07 -20.77 2.21
CA LYS A 104 3.49 -21.16 2.34
C LYS A 104 4.42 -20.00 2.67
N ARG A 105 4.02 -18.81 2.27
CA ARG A 105 4.77 -17.56 2.40
C ARG A 105 3.83 -16.44 2.78
N ARG A 106 4.36 -15.38 3.37
CA ARG A 106 3.65 -14.12 3.56
C ARG A 106 4.02 -13.17 2.44
N LEU A 107 3.02 -12.52 1.86
CA LEU A 107 3.25 -11.30 1.10
C LEU A 107 3.48 -10.16 2.10
N CYS A 108 4.53 -9.40 1.92
CA CYS A 108 4.88 -8.25 2.74
C CYS A 108 5.00 -7.02 1.85
N VAL A 109 4.42 -5.91 2.31
CA VAL A 109 4.41 -4.64 1.59
C VAL A 109 5.06 -3.55 2.42
N LYS A 110 5.84 -2.69 1.78
CA LYS A 110 6.38 -1.48 2.38
C LYS A 110 5.61 -0.29 1.81
N ILE A 111 4.95 0.45 2.69
CA ILE A 111 4.16 1.63 2.36
C ILE A 111 4.78 2.82 3.08
N CYS A 112 4.85 3.96 2.41
CA CYS A 112 5.24 5.22 3.05
C CYS A 112 4.31 6.35 2.63
N PRO A 113 4.30 7.47 3.39
CA PRO A 113 3.62 8.69 2.95
C PRO A 113 4.13 9.11 1.57
N ARG A 114 3.21 9.46 0.68
CA ARG A 114 3.50 9.81 -0.72
C ARG A 114 4.54 10.92 -0.85
N ALA A 115 4.45 11.94 0.00
CA ALA A 115 5.40 13.06 0.02
C ALA A 115 6.85 12.65 0.33
N SER A 116 7.05 11.49 0.97
CA SER A 116 8.37 10.96 1.32
C SER A 116 8.92 9.93 0.32
N ALA A 117 8.11 9.53 -0.68
CA ALA A 117 8.49 8.48 -1.61
C ALA A 117 9.39 9.02 -2.74
N GLN A 118 10.49 8.31 -2.98
CA GLN A 118 11.35 8.54 -4.14
C GLN A 118 10.96 7.60 -5.28
N THR A 119 10.88 6.30 -4.98
CA THR A 119 10.49 5.25 -5.92
C THR A 119 9.18 4.61 -5.47
N VAL A 120 8.29 4.35 -6.42
CA VAL A 120 6.96 3.78 -6.17
C VAL A 120 6.67 2.65 -7.14
N LEU A 121 5.73 1.78 -6.76
CA LEU A 121 5.21 0.75 -7.65
C LEU A 121 4.08 1.30 -8.51
N TYR A 122 4.13 1.03 -9.81
CA TYR A 122 3.12 1.47 -10.77
C TYR A 122 2.21 0.35 -11.25
N ASP A 123 2.75 -0.87 -11.35
CA ASP A 123 2.03 -2.02 -11.88
C ASP A 123 2.46 -3.32 -11.20
N ILE A 124 1.55 -4.30 -11.19
CA ILE A 124 1.78 -5.66 -10.69
C ILE A 124 1.26 -6.64 -11.73
N GLN A 125 2.10 -7.61 -12.11
CA GLN A 125 1.78 -8.64 -13.08
C GLN A 125 2.08 -10.03 -12.54
N VAL A 126 1.30 -11.00 -13.00
CA VAL A 126 1.57 -12.43 -12.79
C VAL A 126 1.92 -13.03 -14.15
N MET A 127 3.01 -13.79 -14.21
CA MET A 127 3.49 -14.42 -15.44
C MET A 127 3.60 -15.93 -15.27
N GLY A 128 3.16 -16.68 -16.29
CA GLY A 128 3.40 -18.12 -16.36
C GLY A 128 4.91 -18.43 -16.45
N ARG A 129 5.31 -19.62 -15.99
CA ARG A 129 6.71 -20.07 -15.89
C ARG A 129 7.54 -19.92 -17.17
N SER A 130 6.93 -20.12 -18.33
CA SER A 130 7.64 -20.24 -19.61
C SER A 130 7.92 -18.92 -20.32
N LYS A 131 7.72 -17.77 -19.65
CA LYS A 131 7.90 -16.45 -20.24
C LYS A 131 9.24 -15.82 -19.86
N LEU A 132 9.82 -15.08 -20.80
CA LEU A 132 11.05 -14.32 -20.58
C LEU A 132 10.82 -13.19 -19.57
N PRO A 133 11.81 -12.87 -18.72
CA PRO A 133 11.78 -11.70 -17.85
C PRO A 133 11.51 -10.41 -18.64
N ARG A 134 10.67 -9.52 -18.11
CA ARG A 134 10.51 -8.16 -18.69
C ARG A 134 11.60 -7.25 -18.14
N THR A 135 12.25 -6.49 -19.02
CA THR A 135 13.38 -5.58 -18.74
C THR A 135 13.07 -4.44 -17.76
N HIS A 136 11.80 -4.19 -17.43
CA HIS A 136 11.37 -3.09 -16.54
C HIS A 136 10.52 -3.57 -15.36
N TYR A 137 10.55 -4.87 -15.07
CA TYR A 137 9.84 -5.45 -13.94
C TYR A 137 10.80 -6.20 -13.02
N ASN A 138 10.54 -6.12 -11.72
CA ASN A 138 11.27 -6.83 -10.68
C ASN A 138 10.45 -8.04 -10.23
N CYS A 139 11.08 -9.22 -10.18
CA CYS A 139 10.44 -10.44 -9.69
C CYS A 139 10.55 -10.52 -8.16
N ILE A 140 9.44 -10.81 -7.48
CA ILE A 140 9.42 -10.99 -6.03
C ILE A 140 9.35 -12.46 -5.59
N GLY A 141 9.12 -13.38 -6.54
CA GLY A 141 9.09 -14.82 -6.32
C GLY A 141 7.99 -15.55 -7.10
N GLU A 142 7.87 -16.86 -6.85
CA GLU A 142 6.93 -17.76 -7.52
C GLU A 142 5.92 -18.34 -6.53
N LEU A 143 4.63 -18.36 -6.91
CA LEU A 143 3.53 -19.05 -6.23
C LEU A 143 2.67 -19.77 -7.25
N ASN A 144 2.19 -20.97 -6.90
CA ASN A 144 1.38 -21.82 -7.77
C ASN A 144 1.90 -21.92 -9.22
N ASN A 145 3.21 -22.11 -9.37
CA ASN A 145 3.89 -22.23 -10.67
C ASN A 145 3.88 -20.95 -11.54
N MET A 146 3.59 -19.79 -10.94
CA MET A 146 3.57 -18.49 -11.59
C MET A 146 4.46 -17.50 -10.86
N SER A 147 5.14 -16.64 -11.62
CA SER A 147 6.03 -15.61 -11.09
C SER A 147 5.28 -14.29 -10.94
N ILE A 148 5.55 -13.57 -9.84
CA ILE A 148 4.91 -12.30 -9.53
C ILE A 148 5.95 -11.19 -9.71
N TRP A 149 5.55 -10.16 -10.43
CA TRP A 149 6.41 -9.06 -10.88
C TRP A 149 5.77 -7.72 -10.58
N TYR A 150 6.59 -6.70 -10.30
CA TYR A 150 6.14 -5.32 -10.24
C TYR A 150 7.00 -4.40 -11.10
N SER A 151 6.41 -3.33 -11.63
CA SER A 151 7.18 -2.21 -12.17
C SER A 151 7.33 -1.13 -11.10
N ALA A 152 8.53 -0.57 -11.01
CA ALA A 152 8.83 0.52 -10.11
C ALA A 152 9.55 1.62 -10.86
N GLY A 153 9.35 2.85 -10.42
CA GLY A 153 10.01 4.02 -10.99
C GLY A 153 9.91 5.20 -10.05
N ASP A 154 10.61 6.27 -10.42
CA ASP A 154 10.60 7.49 -9.62
C ASP A 154 9.22 8.13 -9.62
N LEU A 155 8.81 8.66 -8.47
CA LEU A 155 7.58 9.43 -8.33
C LEU A 155 7.83 10.86 -8.87
N PRO A 156 7.09 11.32 -9.90
CA PRO A 156 7.23 12.67 -10.42
C PRO A 156 7.03 13.73 -9.34
N PRO A 157 7.79 14.84 -9.35
CA PRO A 157 7.60 15.92 -8.38
C PRO A 157 6.16 16.46 -8.34
N THR A 158 5.48 16.51 -9.49
CA THR A 158 4.08 16.92 -9.63
C THR A 158 3.12 16.02 -8.85
N GLN A 159 3.47 14.74 -8.70
CA GLN A 159 2.69 13.76 -7.98
C GLN A 159 3.08 13.63 -6.50
N ARG A 160 4.22 14.17 -6.04
CA ARG A 160 4.62 14.10 -4.62
C ARG A 160 3.71 14.91 -3.68
N GLY A 161 2.90 15.82 -4.22
CA GLY A 161 2.17 16.84 -3.47
C GLY A 161 3.14 17.94 -3.02
N LEU A 162 2.83 19.20 -3.33
CA LEU A 162 3.60 20.30 -2.75
C LEU A 162 3.34 20.36 -1.24
N PRO A 163 4.34 20.63 -0.39
CA PRO A 163 4.06 21.12 0.96
C PRO A 163 3.29 22.44 0.81
N SER A 164 2.02 22.44 1.18
CA SER A 164 1.23 23.66 1.30
C SER A 164 1.89 24.55 2.35
N ILE A 165 2.64 25.57 1.92
CA ILE A 165 3.04 26.68 2.80
C ILE A 165 1.75 27.44 3.10
N ALA A 166 1.06 27.04 4.16
CA ALA A 166 -0.01 27.83 4.73
C ALA A 166 0.62 29.13 5.26
N ASN A 167 0.37 30.23 4.56
CA ASN A 167 0.71 31.58 4.99
C ASN A 167 0.19 31.79 6.42
N LYS A 168 1.10 31.83 7.41
CA LYS A 168 0.76 32.32 8.75
C LYS A 168 0.54 33.82 8.65
N THR A 169 -0.72 34.21 8.52
CA THR A 169 -1.19 35.58 8.68
C THR A 169 -0.73 36.08 10.06
N LYS A 170 0.00 37.20 10.07
CA LYS A 170 0.41 37.89 11.29
C LYS A 170 -0.84 38.44 11.97
N THR A 171 -1.24 37.86 13.09
CA THR A 171 -2.25 38.46 13.97
C THR A 171 -1.54 39.07 15.17
N SER A 172 -1.62 40.39 15.26
CA SER A 172 -1.17 41.24 16.36
C SER A 172 -1.89 40.88 17.66
N THR A 173 -1.15 40.48 18.69
CA THR A 173 -1.69 40.31 20.04
C THR A 173 -1.45 41.57 20.87
N ALA A 174 -2.53 42.28 21.19
CA ALA A 174 -2.59 43.21 22.31
C ALA A 174 -3.25 42.48 23.49
N SER A 175 -2.60 42.48 24.66
CA SER A 175 -3.21 42.11 25.95
C SER A 175 -4.14 43.25 26.43
N PRO A 176 -5.17 43.00 27.27
CA PRO A 176 -4.93 42.77 28.70
C PRO A 176 -5.88 41.80 29.45
N ALA A 177 -5.29 41.16 30.46
CA ALA A 177 -5.75 40.86 31.82
C ALA A 177 -7.24 40.56 32.20
N THR A 178 -7.33 39.59 33.13
CA THR A 178 -8.07 39.55 34.43
C THR A 178 -9.23 38.55 34.61
N SER A 179 -9.03 37.71 35.65
CA SER A 179 -9.97 37.18 36.66
C SER A 179 -11.10 36.20 36.32
N ALA A 180 -10.92 35.00 36.90
CA ALA A 180 -11.80 34.30 37.84
C ALA A 180 -13.13 33.68 37.36
N ALA A 181 -13.15 32.34 37.49
CA ALA A 181 -14.23 31.46 37.95
C ALA A 181 -15.68 31.81 37.61
N THR A 182 -16.37 30.89 36.91
CA THR A 182 -17.60 30.22 37.38
C THR A 182 -17.99 29.13 36.38
N ARG A 183 -18.12 27.89 36.86
CA ARG A 183 -18.84 26.80 36.17
C ARG A 183 -20.34 27.09 36.31
N PRO A 184 -21.15 26.80 35.30
CA PRO A 184 -22.14 25.77 35.57
C PRO A 184 -22.35 24.77 34.43
N HIS A 185 -22.82 23.63 34.91
CA HIS A 185 -23.36 22.44 34.29
C HIS A 185 -24.61 22.72 33.44
N PHE A 186 -24.70 22.11 32.25
CA PHE A 186 -25.99 21.62 31.74
C PHE A 186 -25.82 20.42 30.79
N GLU A 187 -26.68 19.44 31.02
CA GLU A 187 -26.85 18.15 30.34
C GLU A 187 -27.60 18.26 29.01
N HIS A 188 -27.58 17.12 28.28
CA HIS A 188 -28.41 16.73 27.13
C HIS A 188 -28.06 17.42 25.80
N GLN A 189 -27.95 16.73 24.66
CA GLN A 189 -28.79 15.62 24.18
C GLN A 189 -28.06 14.82 23.08
N ALA A 190 -28.46 13.56 22.92
CA ALA A 190 -27.94 12.59 21.97
C ALA A 190 -28.04 13.02 20.49
N SER A 191 -27.04 12.67 19.68
CA SER A 191 -27.21 12.15 18.31
C SER A 191 -25.90 11.56 17.80
N GLY A 192 -26.01 10.37 17.21
CA GLY A 192 -24.89 9.47 16.94
C GLY A 192 -23.93 9.91 15.84
N SER A 193 -22.72 9.36 15.93
CA SER A 193 -21.91 8.97 14.79
C SER A 193 -20.76 8.11 15.31
N TYR A 194 -20.82 6.81 15.04
CA TYR A 194 -19.69 5.91 15.21
C TYR A 194 -18.64 6.27 14.14
N ALA A 195 -17.71 7.17 14.46
CA ALA A 195 -16.48 7.28 13.71
C ALA A 195 -15.57 6.13 14.15
N LEU A 196 -15.52 5.05 13.35
CA LEU A 196 -14.51 4.01 13.49
C LEU A 196 -13.15 4.60 13.08
N SER A 197 -12.46 5.24 14.04
CA SER A 197 -11.06 5.58 13.90
C SER A 197 -10.23 4.30 14.03
N VAL A 198 -9.69 3.79 12.91
CA VAL A 198 -8.67 2.74 12.93
C VAL A 198 -7.37 3.37 13.41
N SER A 199 -7.14 3.30 14.73
CA SER A 199 -5.87 3.68 15.33
C SER A 199 -4.83 2.61 15.00
N ILE A 200 -4.01 2.82 13.98
CA ILE A 200 -2.78 2.04 13.78
C ILE A 200 -1.82 2.45 14.90
N GLN A 201 -1.72 1.59 15.90
CA GLN A 201 -0.87 1.80 17.06
C GLN A 201 0.58 1.53 16.66
N LEU A 202 1.31 2.59 16.29
CA LEU A 202 2.76 2.57 16.19
C LEU A 202 3.33 2.30 17.58
N GLN A 203 3.68 1.04 17.87
CA GLN A 203 4.49 0.72 19.03
C GLN A 203 5.91 1.26 18.79
N HIS A 204 6.17 2.46 19.32
CA HIS A 204 7.53 2.96 19.48
C HIS A 204 8.20 2.13 20.56
N ARG A 205 9.01 1.15 20.16
CA ARG A 205 9.96 0.50 21.07
C ARG A 205 11.33 1.08 20.81
N GLU A 206 11.63 2.20 21.48
CA GLU A 206 13.02 2.62 21.68
C GLU A 206 13.75 1.52 22.44
N LYS A 207 14.80 0.97 21.81
CA LYS A 207 15.90 0.36 22.54
C LYS A 207 17.18 0.97 22.00
N HIS A 208 17.77 1.82 22.83
CA HIS A 208 19.13 2.31 22.72
C HIS A 208 20.09 1.17 22.37
N CYS A 209 20.88 1.39 21.31
CA CYS A 209 22.08 0.61 21.03
C CYS A 209 23.26 1.38 21.63
N PRO A 210 24.14 0.78 22.45
CA PRO A 210 25.34 1.45 22.90
C PRO A 210 26.35 1.52 21.75
N LEU A 211 26.88 2.73 21.52
CA LEU A 211 28.07 2.95 20.70
C LEU A 211 29.27 2.39 21.47
N THR A 212 29.98 1.43 20.88
CA THR A 212 31.35 1.08 21.29
C THR A 212 32.28 1.56 20.19
N PHE A 213 33.12 2.55 20.50
CA PHE A 213 34.31 2.88 19.71
C PHE A 213 35.48 2.02 20.19
N HIS A 214 36.30 1.60 19.22
CA HIS A 214 37.57 0.85 19.24
C HIS A 214 38.16 0.40 20.57
#